data_AF-A0A348WBN5-F1
#
_entry.id   AF-A0A348WBN5-F1
#
_cell.length_a   1.000
_cell.length_b   1.000
_cell.length_c   1.000
_cell.angle_alpha   90.00
_cell.angle_beta   90.00
_cell.angle_gamma   90.00
#
_symmetry.space_group_name_H-M   'P 1'
#
loop_
_entity.id
_entity.type
_entity.pdbx_description
1 polymer ?
#
loop_
_entity_poly.entity_id
_entity_poly.type
_entity_poly.pdbx_seq_one_letter_code
_entity_poly.pdbx_strand_id
1 'polypeptide(L)'
;MEATAMLGVVLWSDVKDNRAVVWCDDHGDLAFYKPGKTTADRAVFKPGDLIQFELREASQMRIVARPQMLARDSHPNLADELKQVGEAMGVV
;
A
#
# COMPACT_ATOMS: atom_id res chain seq x y z
N MET A 1 -8.70 5.62 20.00
CA MET A 1 -7.54 4.99 19.33
C MET A 1 -7.19 5.94 18.19
N GLU A 2 -6.13 6.71 18.37
CA GLU A 2 -5.66 7.69 17.39
C GLU A 2 -5.25 6.94 16.12
N ALA A 3 -5.78 7.33 14.97
CA ALA A 3 -5.34 6.80 13.70
C ALA A 3 -4.03 7.49 13.34
N THR A 4 -2.91 6.77 13.36
CA THR A 4 -1.62 7.32 12.96
C THR A 4 -1.64 7.56 11.45
N ALA A 5 -1.41 8.82 11.05
CA ALA A 5 -1.19 9.17 9.66
C ALA A 5 0.17 8.63 9.22
N MET A 6 0.17 7.83 8.17
CA MET A 6 1.31 7.04 7.71
C MET A 6 1.54 7.25 6.22
N LEU A 7 2.80 7.24 5.81
CA LEU A 7 3.17 7.25 4.39
C LEU A 7 3.42 5.82 3.92
N GLY A 8 3.13 5.57 2.65
CA GLY A 8 3.49 4.31 2.05
C GLY A 8 3.48 4.34 0.52
N VAL A 9 4.25 3.43 -0.05
CA VAL A 9 4.36 3.24 -1.49
C VAL A 9 3.56 2.01 -1.87
N VAL A 10 2.72 2.14 -2.90
CA VAL A 10 1.97 1.01 -3.45
C VAL A 10 2.94 0.07 -4.15
N LEU A 11 3.03 -1.19 -3.70
CA LEU A 11 3.87 -2.21 -4.34
C LEU A 11 3.11 -3.02 -5.39
N TRP A 12 1.81 -3.19 -5.18
CA TRP A 12 0.95 -3.95 -6.09
C TRP A 12 -0.47 -3.41 -6.04
N SER A 13 -1.17 -3.49 -7.16
CA SER A 13 -2.58 -3.11 -7.27
C SER A 13 -3.33 -4.02 -8.22
N ASP A 14 -4.58 -4.34 -7.89
CA ASP A 14 -5.55 -4.94 -8.81
C ASP A 14 -6.68 -3.96 -9.08
N VAL A 15 -6.78 -3.54 -10.34
CA VAL A 15 -7.79 -2.60 -10.83
C VAL A 15 -9.19 -3.23 -10.85
N LYS A 16 -9.31 -4.55 -11.05
CA LYS A 16 -10.61 -5.23 -11.13
C LYS A 16 -11.28 -5.25 -9.76
N ASP A 17 -10.56 -5.68 -8.74
CA ASP A 17 -11.05 -5.76 -7.36
C ASP A 17 -10.81 -4.48 -6.55
N ASN A 18 -10.13 -3.49 -7.14
CA ASN A 18 -9.73 -2.22 -6.53
C ASN A 18 -8.96 -2.43 -5.20
N ARG A 19 -8.02 -3.37 -5.21
CA ARG A 19 -7.17 -3.71 -4.06
C ARG A 19 -5.77 -3.23 -4.29
N ALA A 20 -5.04 -2.98 -3.21
CA ALA A 20 -3.62 -2.68 -3.29
C ALA A 20 -2.87 -3.19 -2.06
N VAL A 21 -1.59 -3.43 -2.24
CA VAL A 21 -0.63 -3.74 -1.17
C VAL A 21 0.33 -2.57 -1.09
N VAL A 22 0.54 -2.07 0.11
CA VAL A 22 1.29 -0.85 0.39
C VAL A 22 2.39 -1.16 1.38
N TRP A 23 3.61 -0.73 1.06
CA TRP A 23 4.73 -0.77 1.99
C TRP A 23 4.80 0.53 2.77
N CYS A 24 4.88 0.41 4.09
CA CYS A 24 4.76 1.52 5.02
C CYS A 24 6.14 2.13 5.31
N ASP A 25 6.18 3.42 5.63
CA ASP A 25 7.38 4.15 6.04
C ASP A 25 8.07 3.61 7.30
N ASP A 26 7.35 2.88 8.14
CA ASP A 26 7.93 2.16 9.28
C ASP A 26 8.68 0.87 8.90
N HIS A 27 8.69 0.51 7.61
CA HIS A 27 9.33 -0.68 7.04
C HIS A 27 8.91 -2.00 7.71
N GLY A 28 7.77 -2.01 8.42
CA GLY A 28 7.21 -3.20 9.05
C GLY A 28 6.38 -4.03 8.09
N ASP A 29 5.35 -4.70 8.62
CA ASP A 29 4.43 -5.52 7.81
C ASP A 29 3.71 -4.69 6.74
N LEU A 30 3.33 -5.34 5.65
CA LEU A 30 2.60 -4.71 4.55
C LEU A 30 1.17 -4.34 4.96
N ALA A 31 0.69 -3.20 4.43
CA ALA A 31 -0.68 -2.75 4.62
C ALA A 31 -1.54 -3.07 3.39
N PHE A 32 -2.78 -3.51 3.65
CA PHE A 32 -3.73 -3.90 2.62
C PHE A 32 -4.79 -2.83 2.45
N TYR A 33 -4.96 -2.38 1.21
CA TYR A 33 -6.10 -1.59 0.80
C TYR A 33 -7.18 -2.50 0.20
N LYS A 34 -8.40 -2.33 0.69
CA LYS A 34 -9.61 -2.90 0.12
C LYS A 34 -10.65 -1.79 -0.04
N PRO A 35 -11.45 -1.79 -1.12
CA PRO A 35 -12.45 -0.76 -1.31
C PRO A 35 -13.52 -0.88 -0.23
N GLY A 36 -14.10 0.27 0.14
CA GLY A 36 -15.31 0.30 0.95
C GLY A 36 -16.50 -0.34 0.23
N LYS A 37 -17.64 -0.45 0.93
CA LYS A 37 -18.88 -0.96 0.33
C LYS A 37 -19.45 0.00 -0.72
N THR A 38 -19.04 1.26 -0.71
CA THR A 38 -19.53 2.28 -1.65
C THR A 38 -18.51 2.53 -2.76
N THR A 39 -19.01 2.91 -3.93
CA THR A 39 -18.17 3.27 -5.09
C THR A 39 -17.36 4.54 -4.87
N ALA A 40 -17.80 5.44 -3.98
CA ALA A 40 -17.09 6.66 -3.63
C ALA A 40 -15.77 6.40 -2.89
N ASP A 41 -15.63 5.23 -2.25
CA ASP A 41 -14.42 4.85 -1.49
C ASP A 41 -13.34 4.23 -2.40
N ARG A 42 -13.58 4.12 -3.71
CA ARG A 42 -12.65 3.49 -4.65
C ARG A 42 -11.54 4.46 -5.03
N ALA A 43 -10.34 4.18 -4.54
CA ALA A 43 -9.11 4.81 -5.00
C ALA A 43 -8.40 3.86 -5.99
N VAL A 44 -8.01 4.40 -7.14
CA VAL A 44 -7.26 3.67 -8.17
C VAL A 44 -5.77 3.98 -7.96
N PHE A 45 -5.03 2.96 -7.56
CA PHE A 45 -3.60 3.01 -7.34
C PHE A 45 -2.85 2.27 -8.44
N LYS A 46 -1.58 2.64 -8.62
CA LYS A 46 -0.60 1.90 -9.41
C LYS A 46 0.64 1.61 -8.56
N PRO A 47 1.39 0.54 -8.85
CA PRO A 47 2.71 0.35 -8.26
C PRO A 47 3.56 1.61 -8.42
N GLY A 48 4.26 2.01 -7.37
CA GLY A 48 5.09 3.22 -7.31
C GLY A 48 4.37 4.50 -6.88
N ASP A 49 3.05 4.50 -6.77
CA ASP A 49 2.32 5.65 -6.21
C ASP A 49 2.63 5.82 -4.71
N LEU A 50 2.86 7.07 -4.29
CA LEU A 50 3.03 7.47 -2.89
C LEU A 50 1.71 7.98 -2.33
N ILE A 51 1.29 7.38 -1.22
CA ILE A 51 0.03 7.71 -0.56
C ILE A 51 0.23 8.01 0.93
N GLN A 52 -0.67 8.83 1.46
CA GLN A 52 -0.88 8.98 2.90
C GLN A 52 -2.16 8.25 3.29
N PHE A 53 -2.17 7.62 4.46
CA PHE A 53 -3.36 6.94 4.95
C PHE A 53 -3.39 6.85 6.48
N GLU A 54 -4.56 6.51 7.01
CA GLU A 54 -4.72 6.07 8.39
C GLU A 54 -4.44 4.57 8.47
N LEU A 55 -3.47 4.17 9.28
CA LEU A 55 -3.25 2.77 9.56
C LEU A 55 -4.31 2.25 10.56
N ARG A 56 -4.99 1.17 10.19
CA ARG A 56 -5.89 0.43 11.10
C ARG A 56 -5.46 -1.00 11.21
N GLU A 57 -5.45 -1.54 12.43
CA GLU A 57 -5.20 -2.95 12.66
C GLU A 57 -6.53 -3.69 12.82
N ALA A 58 -6.69 -4.79 12.07
CA ALA A 58 -7.84 -5.66 12.18
C ALA A 58 -7.42 -7.11 11.95
N SER A 59 -7.69 -7.99 12.92
CA SER A 59 -7.36 -9.43 12.81
C SER A 59 -5.90 -9.70 12.44
N GLN A 60 -4.96 -8.98 13.07
CA GLN A 60 -3.51 -9.05 12.79
C GLN A 60 -3.12 -8.60 11.37
N MET A 61 -4.00 -7.93 10.64
CA MET A 61 -3.69 -7.30 9.37
C MET A 61 -3.64 -5.78 9.51
N ARG A 62 -2.67 -5.18 8.83
CA ARG A 62 -2.58 -3.74 8.63
C ARG A 62 -3.47 -3.32 7.47
N ILE A 63 -4.38 -2.39 7.70
CA ILE A 63 -5.38 -1.94 6.74
C ILE A 63 -5.18 -0.46 6.44
N VAL A 64 -5.14 -0.14 5.15
CA VAL A 64 -5.11 1.21 4.62
C VAL A 64 -6.51 1.80 4.70
N ALA A 65 -6.71 2.83 5.53
CA ALA A 65 -7.96 3.56 5.64
C ALA A 65 -7.81 5.02 5.19
N ARG A 66 -8.86 5.57 4.58
CA ARG A 66 -8.91 6.96 4.08
C ARG A 66 -7.65 7.36 3.28
N PRO A 67 -7.25 6.59 2.26
CA PRO A 67 -6.03 6.90 1.53
C PRO A 67 -6.17 8.21 0.75
N GLN A 68 -5.08 8.96 0.71
CA GLN A 68 -4.91 10.19 -0.06
C GLN A 68 -3.68 10.05 -0.95
N MET A 69 -3.84 10.35 -2.24
CA MET A 69 -2.73 10.38 -3.19
C MET A 69 -1.86 11.60 -2.91
N LEU A 70 -0.57 11.39 -2.61
CA LEU A 70 0.39 12.48 -2.45
C LEU A 70 1.18 12.72 -3.73
N ALA A 71 1.69 11.64 -4.33
CA ALA A 71 2.43 11.71 -5.58
C ALA A 71 2.19 10.44 -6.41
N ARG A 72 1.93 10.62 -7.69
CA ARG A 72 1.86 9.51 -8.64
C ARG A 72 3.26 9.12 -9.08
N ASP A 73 3.48 7.83 -9.25
CA ASP A 73 4.72 7.31 -9.83
C ASP A 73 5.99 7.84 -9.14
N SER A 74 5.94 7.97 -7.80
CA SER A 74 7.07 8.49 -7.01
C SER A 74 8.21 7.47 -6.93
N HIS A 75 7.89 6.18 -6.95
CA HIS A 75 8.83 5.07 -6.81
C HIS A 75 8.50 3.93 -7.79
N PRO A 76 8.50 4.17 -9.11
CA PRO A 76 8.03 3.23 -10.14
C PRO A 76 8.62 1.82 -10.04
N ASN A 77 9.91 1.74 -9.72
CA ASN A 77 10.69 0.51 -9.80
C ASN A 77 10.79 -0.23 -8.46
N LEU A 78 10.23 0.33 -7.38
CA LEU A 78 10.49 -0.17 -6.03
C LEU A 78 10.06 -1.63 -5.84
N ALA A 79 8.92 -2.01 -6.40
CA ALA A 79 8.45 -3.40 -6.33
C ALA A 79 9.42 -4.37 -7.01
N ASP A 80 9.97 -3.99 -8.16
CA ASP A 80 10.93 -4.81 -8.91
C ASP A 80 12.28 -4.87 -8.19
N GLU A 81 12.75 -3.74 -7.65
CA GLU A 81 14.00 -3.67 -6.87
C GLU A 81 13.94 -4.55 -5.61
N LEU A 82 12.83 -4.47 -4.86
CA LEU A 82 12.61 -5.33 -3.68
C LEU A 82 12.61 -6.81 -4.05
N LYS A 83 11.97 -7.17 -5.17
CA LYS A 83 11.94 -8.54 -5.67
C LYS A 83 13.35 -9.04 -6.03
N GLN A 84 14.12 -8.26 -6.77
CA GLN A 84 15.50 -8.62 -7.14
C GLN A 84 16.39 -8.85 -5.93
N VAL A 85 16.28 -7.98 -4.91
CA VAL A 85 17.02 -8.15 -3.65
C VAL A 85 16.57 -9.40 -2.91
N GLY A 86 15.26 -9.67 -2.85
CA GLY A 86 14.70 -10.86 -2.22
C GLY A 86 15.19 -12.17 -2.87
N GLU A 87 15.23 -12.20 -4.21
CA GLU A 87 15.80 -13.32 -4.99
C GLU A 87 17.30 -13.50 -4.69
N ALA A 88 18.08 -12.41 -4.67
CA ALA A 88 19.50 -12.46 -4.35
C ALA A 88 19.79 -12.93 -2.91
N MET A 89 18.88 -12.66 -1.97
CA MET A 89 18.96 -13.10 -0.59
C MET A 89 18.37 -14.50 -0.35
N GLY A 90 17.73 -15.11 -1.34
CA GLY A 90 17.09 -16.43 -1.22
C GLY A 90 15.87 -16.46 -0.30
N VAL A 91 15.17 -15.33 -0.17
CA VAL A 91 13.95 -15.19 0.66
C VAL A 91 12.66 -15.11 -0.17
N VAL A 92 12.77 -15.14 -1.50
CA VAL A 92 11.68 -15.18 -2.49
C VAL A 92 11.95 -16.30 -3.49
#